data_AF-A0A6D2G646-F1
#
_entry.id   AF-A0A6D2G646-F1
#
_cell.length_a   1.000
_cell.length_b   1.000
_cell.length_c   1.000
_cell.angle_alpha   90.00
_cell.angle_beta   90.00
_cell.angle_gamma   90.00
#
_symmetry.space_group_name_H-M   'P 1'
#
loop_
_entity.id
_entity.type
_entity.pdbx_description
1 polymer ?
#
loop_
_entity_poly.entity_id
_entity_poly.type
_entity_poly.pdbx_seq_one_letter_code
_entity_poly.pdbx_strand_id
1 'polypeptide(L)'
;MAARHHAFILAGTGSGCGKTTVTLGLLRLLQKRALRVQPFKVGPDYLDTGWHTAICGVVSRNLDSFMLPPPVLNALFCEQMRQADIAVIEGVMGLYDGYGVDPNYCSTAAMAKQLGCPVILLVDGKAVSTSLAATVMGFQRFDPTLNLAGVIVNRVTSDAHYQLLKNAIEHYCSLPVLGYVPPCDDVALPERHLGLITARESLVNQQSWHDFAATLEQTVDVDALLSLSLLSALPAGMWPERPGKTAGAGLTLALADDEAFNFYYPDNIDLLERAGVNIVRFSPLHDRVLPDCQMIWLGGGYPELYAADLAANTMMLKHFASCASARRGDLCGVWRSDVSGEHSGG
;
A
#
# COMPACT_ATOMS: atom_id res chain seq x y z
N MET A 1 6.79 -8.83 -29.33
CA MET A 1 7.23 -9.50 -28.08
C MET A 1 6.14 -9.28 -27.05
N ALA A 2 5.71 -10.31 -26.33
CA ALA A 2 4.83 -10.10 -25.18
C ALA A 2 5.53 -9.14 -24.19
N ALA A 3 4.80 -8.19 -23.62
CA ALA A 3 5.35 -7.32 -22.59
C ALA A 3 5.87 -8.19 -21.43
N ARG A 4 7.14 -8.03 -21.05
CA ARG A 4 7.70 -8.66 -19.87
C ARG A 4 7.23 -7.84 -18.67
N HIS A 5 6.48 -8.45 -17.78
CA HIS A 5 6.02 -7.82 -16.57
C HIS A 5 6.89 -8.31 -15.41
N HIS A 6 7.37 -7.37 -14.59
CA HIS A 6 8.02 -7.68 -13.34
C HIS A 6 7.04 -7.47 -12.19
N ALA A 7 7.10 -8.32 -11.17
CA ALA A 7 6.42 -8.09 -9.90
C ALA A 7 7.16 -8.82 -8.79
N PHE A 8 7.21 -8.21 -7.61
CA PHE A 8 7.64 -8.91 -6.40
C PHE A 8 6.86 -8.40 -5.21
N ILE A 9 6.77 -9.25 -4.19
CA ILE A 9 6.23 -8.88 -2.88
C ILE A 9 7.40 -8.69 -1.92
N LEU A 10 7.51 -7.49 -1.33
CA LEU A 10 8.38 -7.27 -0.18
C LEU A 10 7.62 -7.64 1.09
N ALA A 11 8.01 -8.73 1.73
CA ALA A 11 7.39 -9.22 2.95
C ALA A 11 8.39 -9.18 4.11
N GLY A 12 7.90 -9.09 5.34
CA GLY A 12 8.75 -9.04 6.53
C GLY A 12 8.53 -10.23 7.44
N THR A 13 9.40 -10.37 8.45
CA THR A 13 9.21 -11.35 9.52
C THR A 13 8.14 -10.96 10.55
N GLY A 14 7.68 -9.72 10.50
CA GLY A 14 6.66 -9.15 11.38
C GLY A 14 6.50 -7.64 11.15
N SER A 15 5.72 -6.99 12.02
CA SER A 15 5.63 -5.52 12.06
C SER A 15 6.93 -4.88 12.56
N GLY A 16 7.23 -3.65 12.13
CA GLY A 16 8.44 -2.92 12.57
C GLY A 16 9.79 -3.39 11.99
N CYS A 17 9.81 -4.40 11.11
CA CYS A 17 11.05 -4.79 10.41
C CYS A 17 11.51 -3.78 9.35
N GLY A 18 10.75 -2.70 9.11
CA GLY A 18 11.09 -1.62 8.18
C GLY A 18 10.63 -1.83 6.74
N LYS A 19 9.62 -2.70 6.51
CA LYS A 19 9.06 -2.98 5.16
C LYS A 19 8.74 -1.69 4.43
N THR A 20 7.93 -0.83 5.03
CA THR A 20 7.44 0.40 4.40
C THR A 20 8.56 1.32 3.96
N THR A 21 9.52 1.60 4.84
CA THR A 21 10.70 2.39 4.47
C THR A 21 11.45 1.79 3.28
N VAL A 22 11.69 0.48 3.28
CA VAL A 22 12.39 -0.19 2.19
C VAL A 22 11.56 -0.23 0.91
N THR A 23 10.25 -0.46 0.98
CA THR A 23 9.33 -0.38 -0.16
C THR A 23 9.41 1.01 -0.81
N LEU A 24 9.30 2.08 -0.03
CA LEU A 24 9.34 3.46 -0.52
C LEU A 24 10.68 3.77 -1.18
N GLY A 25 11.79 3.33 -0.58
CA GLY A 25 13.11 3.45 -1.18
C GLY A 25 13.24 2.69 -2.51
N LEU A 26 12.73 1.45 -2.57
CA LEU A 26 12.75 0.64 -3.80
C LEU A 26 11.86 1.24 -4.89
N LEU A 27 10.68 1.76 -4.55
CA LEU A 27 9.81 2.48 -5.49
C LEU A 27 10.56 3.64 -6.12
N ARG A 28 11.21 4.47 -5.30
CA ARG A 28 11.98 5.62 -5.77
C ARG A 28 13.20 5.21 -6.61
N LEU A 29 13.91 4.17 -6.20
CA LEU A 29 15.06 3.62 -6.91
C LEU A 29 14.67 3.08 -8.30
N LEU A 30 13.59 2.31 -8.40
CA LEU A 30 13.14 1.75 -9.67
C LEU A 30 12.65 2.85 -10.62
N GLN A 31 12.01 3.91 -10.10
CA GLN A 31 11.71 5.10 -10.91
C GLN A 31 12.96 5.85 -11.39
N LYS A 32 14.00 5.94 -10.55
CA LYS A 32 15.30 6.52 -10.94
C LYS A 32 15.93 5.72 -12.09
N ARG A 33 15.69 4.41 -12.15
CA ARG A 33 16.03 3.54 -13.28
C ARG A 33 15.06 3.60 -14.46
N ALA A 34 14.19 4.61 -14.50
CA ALA A 34 13.22 4.89 -15.56
C ALA A 34 12.18 3.77 -15.79
N LEU A 35 11.92 2.92 -14.79
CA LEU A 35 10.84 1.94 -14.85
C LEU A 35 9.52 2.59 -14.44
N ARG A 36 8.44 2.23 -15.14
CA ARG A 36 7.07 2.57 -14.73
C ARG A 36 6.68 1.64 -13.58
N VAL A 37 6.81 2.14 -12.35
CA VAL A 37 6.45 1.39 -11.15
C VAL A 37 4.95 1.48 -10.88
N GLN A 38 4.36 0.37 -10.44
CA GLN A 38 3.03 0.34 -9.83
C GLN A 38 3.15 -0.14 -8.38
N PRO A 39 2.92 0.75 -7.39
CA PRO A 39 2.83 0.34 -6.00
C PRO A 39 1.53 -0.39 -5.71
N PHE A 40 1.63 -1.43 -4.88
CA PHE A 40 0.49 -2.10 -4.26
C PHE A 40 0.75 -2.32 -2.78
N LYS A 41 -0.33 -2.48 -2.03
CA LYS A 41 -0.30 -2.87 -0.62
C LYS A 41 -1.24 -4.04 -0.39
N VAL A 42 -0.75 -5.11 0.22
CA VAL A 42 -1.61 -6.20 0.68
C VAL A 42 -2.46 -5.72 1.86
N GLY A 43 -3.75 -6.05 1.84
CA GLY A 43 -4.71 -5.76 2.90
C GLY A 43 -5.35 -4.35 2.85
N PRO A 44 -6.28 -4.07 3.79
CA PRO A 44 -7.01 -2.81 3.88
C PRO A 44 -6.17 -1.73 4.58
N ASP A 45 -5.32 -1.04 3.83
CA ASP A 45 -4.41 -0.02 4.38
C ASP A 45 -4.49 1.29 3.59
N TYR A 46 -4.66 2.40 4.31
CA TYR A 46 -4.72 3.76 3.76
C TYR A 46 -3.43 4.55 3.97
N LEU A 47 -2.63 4.17 4.97
CA LEU A 47 -1.47 4.94 5.40
C LEU A 47 -0.28 4.62 4.50
N ASP A 48 0.05 3.34 4.36
CA ASP A 48 1.14 2.87 3.51
C ASP A 48 0.85 3.22 2.05
N THR A 49 -0.39 3.05 1.59
CA THR A 49 -0.80 3.43 0.23
C THR A 49 -0.72 4.94 -0.01
N GLY A 50 -1.06 5.75 1.00
CA GLY A 50 -0.85 7.20 0.99
C GLY A 50 0.63 7.57 0.85
N TRP A 51 1.51 6.92 1.63
CA TRP A 51 2.96 7.11 1.56
C TRP A 51 3.57 6.64 0.23
N HIS A 52 3.16 5.48 -0.27
CA HIS A 52 3.55 5.00 -1.60
C HIS A 52 3.25 6.08 -2.63
N THR A 53 2.01 6.58 -2.64
CA THR A 53 1.55 7.60 -3.59
C THR A 53 2.33 8.90 -3.45
N ALA A 54 2.60 9.35 -2.22
CA ALA A 54 3.35 10.58 -1.96
C ALA A 54 4.82 10.51 -2.42
N ILE A 55 5.46 9.34 -2.32
CA ILE A 55 6.86 9.16 -2.71
C ILE A 55 7.02 8.93 -4.21
N CYS A 56 6.17 8.09 -4.80
CA CYS A 56 6.33 7.72 -6.21
C CYS A 56 5.46 8.56 -7.17
N GLY A 57 4.48 9.31 -6.67
CA GLY A 57 3.53 10.06 -7.50
C GLY A 57 2.57 9.18 -8.32
N VAL A 58 2.58 7.86 -8.09
CA VAL A 58 1.67 6.88 -8.69
C VAL A 58 0.72 6.37 -7.62
N VAL A 59 -0.57 6.39 -7.91
CA VAL A 59 -1.61 5.93 -6.97
C VAL A 59 -1.39 4.45 -6.63
N SER A 60 -1.19 4.17 -5.34
CA SER A 60 -1.09 2.81 -4.83
C SER A 60 -2.45 2.13 -4.73
N ARG A 61 -2.48 0.83 -4.99
CA ARG A 61 -3.70 0.02 -4.95
C ARG A 61 -3.66 -1.00 -3.83
N ASN A 62 -4.81 -1.31 -3.26
CA ASN A 62 -4.95 -2.35 -2.27
C ASN A 62 -5.20 -3.72 -2.93
N LEU A 63 -4.51 -4.73 -2.43
CA LEU A 63 -4.75 -6.13 -2.75
C LEU A 63 -5.34 -6.79 -1.50
N ASP A 64 -6.64 -6.57 -1.31
CA ASP A 64 -7.36 -7.02 -0.12
C ASP A 64 -8.29 -8.20 -0.43
N SER A 65 -7.86 -9.41 -0.04
CA SER A 65 -8.63 -10.64 -0.19
C SER A 65 -9.75 -10.82 0.83
N PHE A 66 -9.85 -9.95 1.84
CA PHE A 66 -11.00 -9.92 2.73
C PHE A 66 -12.19 -9.24 2.04
N MET A 67 -11.93 -8.14 1.34
CA MET A 67 -12.97 -7.35 0.66
C MET A 67 -13.34 -7.89 -0.72
N LEU A 68 -12.37 -8.39 -1.49
CA LEU A 68 -12.55 -8.74 -2.89
C LEU A 68 -12.25 -10.21 -3.17
N PRO A 69 -13.07 -10.89 -4.00
CA PRO A 69 -12.81 -12.27 -4.38
C PRO A 69 -11.62 -12.37 -5.35
N PRO A 70 -10.93 -13.53 -5.41
CA PRO A 70 -9.69 -13.69 -6.19
C PRO A 70 -9.76 -13.27 -7.66
N PRO A 71 -10.83 -13.59 -8.43
CA PRO A 71 -10.92 -13.17 -9.84
C PRO A 71 -10.88 -11.65 -10.01
N VAL A 72 -11.47 -10.91 -9.07
CA VAL A 72 -11.57 -9.44 -9.10
C VAL A 72 -10.22 -8.81 -8.76
N LEU A 73 -9.53 -9.33 -7.73
CA LEU A 73 -8.18 -8.90 -7.38
C LEU A 73 -7.18 -9.15 -8.51
N ASN A 74 -7.26 -10.32 -9.14
CA ASN A 74 -6.41 -10.64 -10.29
C ASN A 74 -6.69 -9.68 -11.45
N ALA A 75 -7.96 -9.33 -11.69
CA ALA A 75 -8.33 -8.37 -12.73
C ALA A 75 -7.82 -6.96 -12.43
N LEU A 76 -7.90 -6.52 -11.17
CA LEU A 76 -7.34 -5.27 -10.66
C LEU A 76 -5.83 -5.21 -10.89
N PHE A 77 -5.11 -6.23 -10.42
CA PHE A 77 -3.67 -6.33 -10.61
C PHE A 77 -3.29 -6.27 -12.10
N CYS A 78 -3.94 -7.07 -12.94
CA CYS A 78 -3.68 -7.10 -14.38
C CYS A 78 -3.98 -5.76 -15.06
N GLU A 79 -5.06 -5.08 -14.67
CA GLU A 79 -5.45 -3.79 -15.23
C GLU A 79 -4.36 -2.73 -15.03
N GLN A 80 -3.80 -2.64 -13.81
CA GLN A 80 -2.73 -1.69 -13.51
C GLN A 80 -1.41 -2.10 -14.18
N MET A 81 -1.12 -3.41 -14.25
CA MET A 81 0.09 -3.90 -14.91
C MET A 81 0.16 -3.59 -16.41
N ARG A 82 -0.95 -3.28 -17.08
CA ARG A 82 -0.94 -2.85 -18.49
C ARG A 82 -0.12 -1.58 -18.74
N GLN A 83 0.04 -0.73 -17.73
CA GLN A 83 0.75 0.55 -17.83
C GLN A 83 2.07 0.57 -17.07
N ALA A 84 2.43 -0.54 -16.40
CA ALA A 84 3.61 -0.65 -15.57
C ALA A 84 4.63 -1.65 -16.12
N ASP A 85 5.90 -1.39 -15.86
CA ASP A 85 6.99 -2.33 -16.13
C ASP A 85 7.21 -3.25 -14.92
N ILE A 86 6.98 -2.73 -13.71
CA ILE A 86 7.17 -3.46 -12.45
C ILE A 86 6.12 -3.14 -11.40
N ALA A 87 5.56 -4.17 -10.76
CA ALA A 87 4.81 -4.04 -9.51
C ALA A 87 5.74 -4.19 -8.30
N VAL A 88 5.65 -3.24 -7.37
CA VAL A 88 6.24 -3.35 -6.04
C VAL A 88 5.10 -3.50 -5.06
N ILE A 89 4.95 -4.70 -4.48
CA ILE A 89 3.84 -5.04 -3.61
C ILE A 89 4.36 -5.11 -2.17
N GLU A 90 3.88 -4.23 -1.31
CA GLU A 90 4.19 -4.31 0.12
C GLU A 90 3.28 -5.31 0.85
N GLY A 91 3.87 -6.23 1.59
CA GLY A 91 3.15 -7.16 2.45
C GLY A 91 2.47 -6.49 3.65
N VAL A 92 1.45 -7.13 4.20
CA VAL A 92 0.84 -6.77 5.49
C VAL A 92 1.54 -7.54 6.62
N MET A 93 1.74 -6.90 7.78
CA MET A 93 2.31 -7.52 8.99
C MET A 93 3.56 -8.39 8.70
N GLY A 94 3.63 -9.63 9.20
CA GLY A 94 4.58 -10.65 8.76
C GLY A 94 4.08 -11.45 7.55
N LEU A 95 4.99 -12.14 6.86
CA LEU A 95 4.70 -12.87 5.61
C LEU A 95 3.48 -13.82 5.71
N TYR A 96 3.35 -14.52 6.83
CA TYR A 96 2.27 -15.49 7.06
C TYR A 96 1.11 -14.95 7.88
N ASP A 97 1.21 -13.71 8.35
CA ASP A 97 0.20 -13.10 9.20
C ASP A 97 -0.96 -12.63 8.32
N GLY A 98 -2.16 -13.13 8.62
CA GLY A 98 -3.40 -12.82 7.91
C GLY A 98 -4.58 -12.85 8.86
N TYR A 99 -5.78 -13.11 8.33
CA TYR A 99 -6.96 -13.21 9.17
C TYR A 99 -7.01 -14.59 9.84
N GLY A 100 -6.93 -14.61 11.18
CA GLY A 100 -6.90 -15.85 11.95
C GLY A 100 -5.54 -16.53 11.90
N VAL A 101 -5.52 -17.87 11.83
CA VAL A 101 -4.29 -18.68 11.93
C VAL A 101 -3.88 -19.37 10.63
N ASP A 102 -4.73 -19.31 9.59
CA ASP A 102 -4.43 -19.93 8.30
C ASP A 102 -3.55 -18.99 7.45
N PRO A 103 -2.29 -19.36 7.15
CA PRO A 103 -1.41 -18.56 6.33
C PRO A 103 -1.88 -18.43 4.87
N ASN A 104 -2.92 -19.15 4.46
CA ASN A 104 -3.52 -19.04 3.14
C ASN A 104 -4.70 -18.06 3.09
N TYR A 105 -5.07 -17.46 4.22
CA TYR A 105 -6.24 -16.59 4.31
C TYR A 105 -5.86 -15.17 4.70
N CYS A 106 -6.03 -14.23 3.76
CA CYS A 106 -5.76 -12.80 3.95
C CYS A 106 -4.33 -12.46 4.42
N SER A 107 -3.35 -13.28 4.07
CA SER A 107 -1.94 -13.05 4.36
C SER A 107 -1.17 -12.58 3.11
N THR A 108 0.04 -12.07 3.35
CA THR A 108 0.99 -11.76 2.28
C THR A 108 1.39 -12.99 1.46
N ALA A 109 1.60 -14.15 2.12
CA ALA A 109 1.94 -15.41 1.45
C ALA A 109 0.80 -15.92 0.55
N ALA A 110 -0.45 -15.79 0.98
CA ALA A 110 -1.62 -16.15 0.19
C ALA A 110 -1.69 -15.31 -1.10
N MET A 111 -1.49 -13.99 -0.98
CA MET A 111 -1.48 -13.08 -2.12
C MET A 111 -0.34 -13.37 -3.09
N ALA A 112 0.85 -13.69 -2.59
CA ALA A 112 2.00 -14.09 -3.41
C ALA A 112 1.66 -15.30 -4.30
N LYS A 113 1.07 -16.35 -3.69
CA LYS A 113 0.66 -17.55 -4.42
C LYS A 113 -0.46 -17.29 -5.42
N GLN A 114 -1.44 -16.47 -5.03
CA GLN A 114 -2.56 -16.10 -5.92
C GLN A 114 -2.08 -15.38 -7.18
N LEU A 115 -1.17 -14.42 -7.03
CA LEU A 115 -0.66 -13.61 -8.15
C LEU A 115 0.50 -14.28 -8.90
N GLY A 116 1.08 -15.34 -8.35
CA GLY A 116 2.31 -15.95 -8.87
C GLY A 116 3.55 -15.08 -8.67
N CYS A 117 3.52 -14.16 -7.68
CA CYS A 117 4.60 -13.23 -7.43
C CYS A 117 5.68 -13.85 -6.53
N PRO A 118 6.97 -13.67 -6.85
CA PRO A 118 8.06 -14.00 -5.95
C PRO A 118 8.03 -13.12 -4.70
N VAL A 119 8.39 -13.71 -3.55
CA VAL A 119 8.55 -13.01 -2.29
C VAL A 119 10.02 -12.70 -2.05
N ILE A 120 10.31 -11.44 -1.78
CA ILE A 120 11.59 -10.99 -1.22
C ILE A 120 11.38 -10.75 0.27
N LEU A 121 12.05 -11.55 1.09
CA LEU A 121 11.93 -11.46 2.54
C LEU A 121 12.88 -10.38 3.09
N LEU A 122 12.31 -9.38 3.75
CA LEU A 122 13.03 -8.42 4.54
C LEU A 122 13.22 -8.96 5.96
N VAL A 123 14.47 -9.10 6.36
CA VAL A 123 14.83 -9.57 7.70
C VAL A 123 15.63 -8.53 8.45
N ASP A 124 15.52 -8.52 9.77
CA ASP A 124 16.22 -7.57 10.62
C ASP A 124 17.64 -8.08 10.96
N GLY A 125 18.66 -7.37 10.47
CA GLY A 125 20.06 -7.67 10.74
C GLY A 125 20.59 -7.05 12.04
N LYS A 126 19.80 -6.26 12.78
CA LYS A 126 20.28 -5.61 14.01
C LYS A 126 20.61 -6.64 15.09
N ALA A 127 21.82 -6.56 15.64
CA ALA A 127 22.28 -7.35 16.78
C ALA A 127 22.09 -8.89 16.61
N VAL A 128 22.21 -9.39 15.38
CA VAL A 128 22.10 -10.81 15.06
C VAL A 128 23.28 -11.27 14.19
N SER A 129 23.50 -12.58 14.16
CA SER A 129 24.55 -13.26 13.38
C SER A 129 23.91 -14.48 12.69
N THR A 130 24.52 -15.67 12.74
CA THR A 130 24.03 -16.90 12.10
C THR A 130 22.57 -17.26 12.41
N SER A 131 22.03 -16.87 13.58
CA SER A 131 20.62 -17.08 13.93
C SER A 131 19.62 -16.46 12.95
N LEU A 132 20.04 -15.46 12.17
CA LEU A 132 19.23 -14.91 11.10
C LEU A 132 18.90 -15.96 10.02
N ALA A 133 19.86 -16.82 9.69
CA ALA A 133 19.65 -17.93 8.75
C ALA A 133 18.64 -18.95 9.31
N ALA A 134 18.62 -19.21 10.62
CA ALA A 134 17.60 -20.06 11.23
C ALA A 134 16.20 -19.44 11.10
N THR A 135 16.09 -18.12 11.25
CA THR A 135 14.83 -17.38 11.04
C THR A 135 14.38 -17.52 9.58
N VAL A 136 15.25 -17.19 8.62
CA VAL A 136 14.96 -17.34 7.19
C VAL A 136 14.56 -18.77 6.83
N MET A 137 15.29 -19.77 7.33
CA MET A 137 14.98 -21.18 7.14
C MET A 137 13.60 -21.54 7.69
N GLY A 138 13.22 -21.00 8.84
CA GLY A 138 11.88 -21.16 9.40
C GLY A 138 10.81 -20.66 8.43
N PHE A 139 10.95 -19.42 7.93
CA PHE A 139 10.03 -18.86 6.94
C PHE A 139 10.00 -19.67 5.65
N GLN A 140 11.15 -20.12 5.14
CA GLN A 140 11.26 -20.93 3.93
C GLN A 140 10.59 -22.31 4.08
N ARG A 141 10.80 -22.99 5.20
CA ARG A 141 10.31 -24.36 5.43
C ARG A 141 8.86 -24.41 5.88
N PHE A 142 8.33 -23.32 6.41
CA PHE A 142 6.95 -23.25 6.88
C PHE A 142 5.94 -23.46 5.73
N ASP A 143 6.21 -22.88 4.56
CA ASP A 143 5.44 -23.14 3.33
C ASP A 143 6.37 -23.38 2.13
N PRO A 144 6.73 -24.64 1.84
CA PRO A 144 7.60 -24.98 0.72
C PRO A 144 6.99 -24.71 -0.66
N THR A 145 5.68 -24.41 -0.74
CA THR A 145 5.00 -24.08 -2.00
C THR A 145 5.12 -22.60 -2.37
N LEU A 146 5.49 -21.76 -1.39
CA LEU A 146 5.68 -20.35 -1.60
C LEU A 146 7.00 -20.08 -2.33
N ASN A 147 6.95 -19.24 -3.37
CA ASN A 147 8.16 -18.78 -4.07
C ASN A 147 8.89 -17.71 -3.25
N LEU A 148 9.60 -18.14 -2.20
CA LEU A 148 10.53 -17.29 -1.46
C LEU A 148 11.82 -17.16 -2.29
N ALA A 149 11.94 -16.06 -3.05
CA ALA A 149 12.92 -15.95 -4.12
C ALA A 149 14.25 -15.34 -3.65
N GLY A 150 14.26 -14.52 -2.60
CA GLY A 150 15.46 -13.88 -2.10
C GLY A 150 15.25 -13.15 -0.78
N VAL A 151 16.36 -12.62 -0.23
CA VAL A 151 16.38 -11.93 1.06
C VAL A 151 17.06 -10.57 0.94
N ILE A 152 16.51 -9.56 1.61
CA ILE A 152 17.18 -8.28 1.89
C ILE A 152 17.34 -8.16 3.41
N VAL A 153 18.53 -7.74 3.86
CA VAL A 153 18.81 -7.59 5.29
C VAL A 153 18.75 -6.13 5.71
N ASN A 154 17.80 -5.76 6.56
CA ASN A 154 17.64 -4.40 7.05
C ASN A 154 18.54 -4.11 8.26
N ARG A 155 18.83 -2.82 8.51
CA ARG A 155 19.52 -2.28 9.69
C ARG A 155 20.93 -2.85 9.92
N VAL A 156 21.69 -2.99 8.83
CA VAL A 156 23.09 -3.47 8.87
C VAL A 156 24.06 -2.30 8.78
N THR A 157 25.00 -2.21 9.73
CA THR A 157 25.87 -1.03 9.89
C THR A 157 27.24 -1.15 9.22
N SER A 158 27.65 -2.34 8.79
CA SER A 158 28.97 -2.57 8.17
C SER A 158 28.95 -3.69 7.16
N ASP A 159 29.81 -3.60 6.14
CA ASP A 159 29.96 -4.64 5.12
C ASP A 159 30.40 -5.98 5.72
N ALA A 160 31.34 -5.96 6.69
CA ALA A 160 31.78 -7.19 7.36
C ALA A 160 30.61 -7.94 8.04
N HIS A 161 29.69 -7.21 8.67
CA HIS A 161 28.49 -7.80 9.26
C HIS A 161 27.53 -8.30 8.18
N TYR A 162 27.32 -7.54 7.11
CA TYR A 162 26.53 -7.98 5.97
C TYR A 162 27.06 -9.28 5.36
N GLN A 163 28.36 -9.39 5.09
CA GLN A 163 28.97 -10.60 4.52
C GLN A 163 28.78 -11.81 5.43
N LEU A 164 28.89 -11.64 6.75
CA LEU A 164 28.60 -12.70 7.70
C LEU A 164 27.15 -13.20 7.56
N LEU A 165 26.18 -12.27 7.56
CA LEU A 165 24.76 -12.60 7.45
C LEU A 165 24.42 -13.24 6.10
N LYS A 166 24.96 -12.68 5.02
CA LYS A 166 24.85 -13.19 3.65
C LYS A 166 25.33 -14.64 3.56
N ASN A 167 26.55 -14.89 4.01
CA ASN A 167 27.15 -16.23 3.95
C ASN A 167 26.33 -17.24 4.76
N ALA A 168 25.84 -16.86 5.93
CA ALA A 168 24.99 -17.74 6.74
C ALA A 168 23.69 -18.09 6.01
N ILE A 169 22.98 -17.09 5.47
CA ILE A 169 21.70 -17.31 4.78
C ILE A 169 21.91 -18.16 3.52
N GLU A 170 22.87 -17.82 2.67
CA GLU A 170 23.12 -18.54 1.43
C GLU A 170 23.56 -19.99 1.69
N HIS A 171 24.46 -20.18 2.67
CA HIS A 171 24.95 -21.52 3.00
C HIS A 171 23.85 -22.43 3.55
N TYR A 172 23.02 -21.95 4.49
CA TYR A 172 22.04 -22.79 5.18
C TYR A 172 20.67 -22.83 4.50
N CYS A 173 20.28 -21.80 3.75
CA CYS A 173 18.95 -21.68 3.14
C CYS A 173 18.97 -21.83 1.61
N SER A 174 20.14 -21.75 0.96
CA SER A 174 20.26 -21.75 -0.50
C SER A 174 19.40 -20.67 -1.18
N LEU A 175 19.23 -19.53 -0.52
CA LEU A 175 18.51 -18.36 -1.03
C LEU A 175 19.48 -17.23 -1.30
N PRO A 176 19.36 -16.51 -2.43
CA PRO A 176 20.22 -15.37 -2.71
C PRO A 176 19.91 -14.24 -1.73
N VAL A 177 20.95 -13.63 -1.16
CA VAL A 177 20.82 -12.39 -0.39
C VAL A 177 21.14 -11.23 -1.33
N LEU A 178 20.09 -10.46 -1.66
CA LEU A 178 20.14 -9.41 -2.67
C LEU A 178 20.87 -8.15 -2.20
N GLY A 179 21.07 -7.99 -0.89
CA GLY A 179 21.70 -6.78 -0.37
C GLY A 179 21.40 -6.53 1.09
N TYR A 180 21.80 -5.35 1.55
CA TYR A 180 21.43 -4.84 2.85
C TYR A 180 20.96 -3.39 2.79
N VAL A 181 20.29 -2.98 3.86
CA VAL A 181 19.85 -1.60 4.06
C VAL A 181 20.51 -1.07 5.32
N PRO A 182 21.32 0.01 5.24
CA PRO A 182 21.88 0.63 6.42
C PRO A 182 20.80 1.38 7.21
N PRO A 183 21.01 1.65 8.51
CA PRO A 183 20.17 2.59 9.24
C PRO A 183 20.14 3.95 8.53
N CYS A 184 18.96 4.54 8.38
CA CYS A 184 18.80 5.84 7.75
C CYS A 184 17.81 6.67 8.58
N ASP A 185 18.36 7.53 9.44
CA ASP A 185 17.57 8.36 10.35
C ASP A 185 16.88 9.52 9.59
N ASP A 186 17.39 9.89 8.42
CA ASP A 186 16.88 11.00 7.60
C ASP A 186 15.58 10.66 6.83
N VAL A 187 15.23 9.37 6.73
CA VAL A 187 13.95 8.87 6.17
C VAL A 187 13.04 8.34 7.28
N ALA A 188 12.65 9.26 8.17
CA ALA A 188 11.72 8.95 9.24
C ALA A 188 10.28 8.85 8.69
N LEU A 189 9.63 7.72 8.97
CA LEU A 189 8.18 7.59 8.87
C LEU A 189 7.61 7.80 10.27
N PRO A 190 7.04 8.98 10.58
CA PRO A 190 6.55 9.25 11.92
C PRO A 190 5.34 8.35 12.23
N GLU A 191 5.27 7.85 13.46
CA GLU A 191 4.24 6.93 13.94
C GLU A 191 3.39 7.57 15.05
N ARG A 192 2.12 7.13 15.15
CA ARG A 192 1.17 7.40 16.24
C ARG A 192 0.57 6.09 16.73
N HIS A 193 -0.28 6.14 17.76
CA HIS A 193 -0.83 4.96 18.45
C HIS A 193 -1.46 3.87 17.55
N LEU A 194 -1.85 4.21 16.31
CA LEU A 194 -2.52 3.31 15.36
C LEU A 194 -1.79 3.16 14.01
N GLY A 195 -0.48 3.45 13.95
CA GLY A 195 0.32 3.31 12.72
C GLY A 195 0.97 4.62 12.29
N LEU A 196 1.33 4.74 11.01
CA LEU A 196 2.00 5.92 10.48
C LEU A 196 1.12 7.18 10.61
N ILE A 197 1.75 8.32 10.85
CA ILE A 197 1.14 9.61 10.54
C ILE A 197 0.91 9.67 9.03
N THR A 198 -0.21 10.26 8.60
CA THR A 198 -0.54 10.31 7.18
C THR A 198 0.53 11.09 6.41
N ALA A 199 0.72 10.74 5.14
CA ALA A 199 1.63 11.47 4.26
C ALA A 199 1.19 12.93 4.04
N ARG A 200 -0.10 13.24 4.23
CA ARG A 200 -0.66 14.59 4.11
C ARG A 200 -0.31 15.49 5.30
N GLU A 201 -0.28 14.92 6.50
CA GLU A 201 0.17 15.61 7.71
C GLU A 201 1.71 15.75 7.76
N SER A 202 2.42 14.94 6.98
CA SER A 202 3.88 14.87 7.00
C SER A 202 4.50 15.78 5.95
N LEU A 203 5.50 16.56 6.34
CA LEU A 203 6.39 17.23 5.39
C LEU A 203 7.34 16.20 4.78
N VAL A 204 6.95 15.63 3.64
CA VAL A 204 7.76 14.63 2.94
C VAL A 204 9.04 15.27 2.40
N ASN A 205 10.19 14.98 3.03
CA ASN A 205 11.48 15.42 2.53
C ASN A 205 11.91 14.57 1.32
N GLN A 206 11.57 15.04 0.12
CA GLN A 206 11.88 14.37 -1.14
C GLN A 206 13.39 14.14 -1.36
N GLN A 207 14.26 15.00 -0.79
CA GLN A 207 15.71 14.85 -0.91
C GLN A 207 16.21 13.64 -0.11
N SER A 208 15.76 13.48 1.14
CA SER A 208 16.13 12.31 1.97
C SER A 208 15.76 11.01 1.28
N TRP A 209 14.58 10.93 0.65
CA TRP A 209 14.15 9.74 -0.09
C TRP A 209 14.96 9.51 -1.37
N HIS A 210 15.45 10.58 -2.02
CA HIS A 210 16.36 10.46 -3.16
C HIS A 210 17.72 9.90 -2.75
N ASP A 211 18.27 10.40 -1.65
CA ASP A 211 19.57 9.97 -1.11
C ASP A 211 19.50 8.52 -0.59
N PHE A 212 18.38 8.17 0.03
CA PHE A 212 18.10 6.78 0.44
C PHE A 212 18.00 5.83 -0.75
N ALA A 213 17.30 6.23 -1.83
CA ALA A 213 17.25 5.44 -3.05
C ALA A 213 18.66 5.26 -3.69
N ALA A 214 19.50 6.30 -3.66
CA ALA A 214 20.89 6.20 -4.11
C ALA A 214 21.73 5.25 -3.23
N THR A 215 21.46 5.22 -1.93
CA THR A 215 22.08 4.27 -1.00
C THR A 215 21.67 2.84 -1.33
N LEU A 216 20.37 2.59 -1.53
CA LEU A 216 19.86 1.27 -1.91
C LEU A 216 20.45 0.80 -3.25
N GLU A 217 20.68 1.71 -4.20
CA GLU A 217 21.34 1.36 -5.48
C GLU A 217 22.76 0.81 -5.30
N GLN A 218 23.45 1.23 -4.24
CA GLN A 218 24.81 0.79 -3.93
C GLN A 218 24.84 -0.49 -3.10
N THR A 219 23.82 -0.73 -2.27
CA THR A 219 23.82 -1.82 -1.28
C THR A 219 22.88 -2.98 -1.63
N VAL A 220 22.03 -2.83 -2.65
CA VAL A 220 21.12 -3.86 -3.15
C VAL A 220 21.41 -4.15 -4.63
N ASP A 221 21.57 -5.42 -4.95
CA ASP A 221 21.66 -5.93 -6.32
C ASP A 221 20.28 -5.86 -6.99
N VAL A 222 20.00 -4.68 -7.57
CA VAL A 222 18.74 -4.39 -8.25
C VAL A 222 18.59 -5.24 -9.53
N ASP A 223 19.68 -5.62 -10.19
CA ASP A 223 19.62 -6.42 -11.42
C ASP A 223 19.23 -7.87 -11.10
N ALA A 224 19.75 -8.43 -10.01
CA ALA A 224 19.28 -9.70 -9.47
C ALA A 224 17.81 -9.63 -9.03
N LEU A 225 17.39 -8.56 -8.34
CA LEU A 225 15.98 -8.33 -7.98
C LEU A 225 15.07 -8.30 -9.21
N LEU A 226 15.46 -7.58 -10.26
CA LEU A 226 14.72 -7.52 -11.53
C LEU A 226 14.65 -8.90 -12.21
N SER A 227 15.74 -9.66 -12.17
CA SER A 227 15.79 -11.01 -12.73
C SER A 227 14.86 -11.98 -11.99
N LEU A 228 14.80 -11.90 -10.66
CA LEU A 228 13.93 -12.73 -9.83
C LEU A 228 12.45 -12.32 -9.92
N SER A 229 12.15 -11.06 -10.22
CA SER A 229 10.79 -10.52 -10.28
C SER A 229 10.08 -10.75 -11.62
N LEU A 230 10.73 -11.38 -12.61
CA LEU A 230 10.11 -11.63 -13.90
C LEU A 230 8.93 -12.62 -13.77
N LEU A 231 7.74 -12.18 -14.17
CA LEU A 231 6.55 -13.05 -14.19
C LEU A 231 6.51 -13.90 -15.45
N SER A 232 6.20 -15.19 -15.30
CA SER A 232 5.97 -16.11 -16.42
C SER A 232 4.65 -15.84 -17.14
N ALA A 233 3.62 -15.47 -16.38
CA ALA A 233 2.31 -15.04 -16.86
C ALA A 233 1.64 -14.15 -15.80
N LEU A 234 0.72 -13.30 -16.24
CA LEU A 234 -0.21 -12.62 -15.33
C LEU A 234 -1.32 -13.59 -14.90
N PRO A 235 -1.86 -13.48 -13.67
CA PRO A 235 -2.91 -14.36 -13.19
C PRO A 235 -4.23 -14.14 -13.96
N ALA A 236 -5.07 -15.18 -14.04
CA ALA A 236 -6.38 -15.04 -14.66
C ALA A 236 -7.29 -14.18 -13.78
N GLY A 237 -7.71 -13.04 -14.31
CA GLY A 237 -8.63 -12.11 -13.64
C GLY A 237 -9.94 -11.95 -14.41
N MET A 238 -11.01 -11.71 -13.67
CA MET A 238 -12.34 -11.41 -14.21
C MET A 238 -13.03 -10.35 -13.36
N TRP A 239 -13.39 -9.25 -14.01
CA TRP A 239 -14.27 -8.24 -13.41
C TRP A 239 -15.71 -8.76 -13.37
N PRO A 240 -16.49 -8.43 -12.33
CA PRO A 240 -17.93 -8.66 -12.36
C PRO A 240 -18.58 -7.72 -13.38
N GLU A 241 -19.89 -7.87 -13.58
CA GLU A 241 -20.66 -6.86 -14.30
C GLU A 241 -20.49 -5.49 -13.62
N ARG A 242 -20.10 -4.49 -14.40
CA ARG A 242 -19.87 -3.12 -13.94
C ARG A 242 -20.94 -2.19 -14.49
N PRO A 243 -21.27 -1.09 -13.80
CA PRO A 243 -22.16 -0.07 -14.35
C PRO A 243 -21.69 0.40 -15.73
N GLY A 244 -22.65 0.69 -16.61
CA GLY A 244 -22.37 1.30 -17.90
C GLY A 244 -21.70 2.67 -17.75
N LYS A 245 -20.96 3.11 -18.76
CA LYS A 245 -20.16 4.35 -18.73
C LYS A 245 -20.95 5.64 -18.48
N THR A 246 -22.26 5.60 -18.66
CA THR A 246 -23.17 6.74 -18.49
C THR A 246 -24.18 6.51 -17.38
N ALA A 247 -24.02 5.46 -16.57
CA ALA A 247 -24.97 5.09 -15.52
C ALA A 247 -25.12 6.19 -14.46
N GLY A 248 -24.05 6.97 -14.22
CA GLY A 248 -24.04 8.11 -13.32
C GLY A 248 -24.03 9.48 -14.02
N ALA A 249 -24.30 9.53 -15.33
CA ALA A 249 -24.23 10.79 -16.07
C ALA A 249 -25.21 11.84 -15.51
N GLY A 250 -24.72 13.05 -15.28
CA GLY A 250 -25.49 14.15 -14.69
C GLY A 250 -25.52 14.15 -13.16
N LEU A 251 -24.96 13.13 -12.49
CA LEU A 251 -24.78 13.14 -11.05
C LEU A 251 -23.46 13.80 -10.68
N THR A 252 -23.51 14.75 -9.75
CA THR A 252 -22.34 15.33 -9.10
C THR A 252 -22.22 14.80 -7.67
N LEU A 253 -21.05 14.25 -7.35
CA LEU A 253 -20.67 13.80 -6.02
C LEU A 253 -19.68 14.81 -5.41
N ALA A 254 -20.03 15.39 -4.27
CA ALA A 254 -19.08 16.15 -3.45
C ALA A 254 -18.28 15.17 -2.57
N LEU A 255 -16.99 15.01 -2.85
CA LEU A 255 -16.07 14.15 -2.09
C LEU A 255 -15.28 15.01 -1.09
N ALA A 256 -15.41 14.74 0.20
CA ALA A 256 -14.55 15.40 1.19
C ALA A 256 -13.10 14.97 0.98
N ASP A 257 -12.17 15.89 0.85
CA ASP A 257 -10.79 15.56 0.53
C ASP A 257 -9.83 16.56 1.17
N ASP A 258 -9.41 16.26 2.41
CA ASP A 258 -8.51 17.10 3.21
C ASP A 258 -7.73 16.29 4.28
N GLU A 259 -7.14 16.95 5.26
CA GLU A 259 -6.37 16.31 6.33
C GLU A 259 -7.24 15.47 7.28
N ALA A 260 -8.51 15.84 7.44
CA ALA A 260 -9.47 15.09 8.27
C ALA A 260 -10.09 13.91 7.51
N PHE A 261 -10.32 14.06 6.21
CA PHE A 261 -11.00 13.07 5.36
C PHE A 261 -10.14 12.70 4.15
N ASN A 262 -9.33 11.64 4.27
CA ASN A 262 -8.42 11.20 3.22
C ASN A 262 -8.28 9.68 3.06
N PHE A 263 -9.06 8.88 3.78
CA PHE A 263 -9.03 7.42 3.63
C PHE A 263 -10.06 6.97 2.59
N TYR A 264 -9.56 6.78 1.37
CA TYR A 264 -10.34 6.32 0.23
C TYR A 264 -9.62 5.19 -0.50
N TYR A 265 -10.37 4.19 -0.95
CA TYR A 265 -9.88 3.24 -1.94
C TYR A 265 -9.95 3.87 -3.33
N PRO A 266 -8.81 4.03 -4.03
CA PRO A 266 -8.80 4.62 -5.37
C PRO A 266 -9.69 3.86 -6.37
N ASP A 267 -9.82 2.54 -6.20
CA ASP A 267 -10.66 1.71 -7.07
C ASP A 267 -12.14 2.06 -7.01
N ASN A 268 -12.63 2.54 -5.86
CA ASN A 268 -14.01 3.00 -5.72
C ASN A 268 -14.23 4.33 -6.44
N ILE A 269 -13.27 5.25 -6.35
CA ILE A 269 -13.31 6.56 -7.03
C ILE A 269 -13.27 6.32 -8.54
N ASP A 270 -12.31 5.52 -9.02
CA ASP A 270 -12.19 5.18 -10.44
C ASP A 270 -13.47 4.54 -10.99
N LEU A 271 -14.14 3.68 -10.21
CA LEU A 271 -15.38 3.03 -10.63
C LEU A 271 -16.51 4.07 -10.85
N LEU A 272 -16.64 5.05 -9.96
CA LEU A 272 -17.64 6.11 -10.07
C LEU A 272 -17.34 7.03 -11.26
N GLU A 273 -16.08 7.44 -11.43
CA GLU A 273 -15.67 8.26 -12.58
C GLU A 273 -15.92 7.52 -13.91
N ARG A 274 -15.59 6.23 -13.97
CA ARG A 274 -15.85 5.38 -15.15
C ARG A 274 -17.34 5.22 -15.46
N ALA A 275 -18.20 5.29 -14.44
CA ALA A 275 -19.65 5.26 -14.61
C ALA A 275 -20.23 6.63 -15.03
N GLY A 276 -19.41 7.67 -15.13
CA GLY A 276 -19.80 9.01 -15.59
C GLY A 276 -20.23 9.96 -14.46
N VAL A 277 -19.95 9.63 -13.20
CA VAL A 277 -20.20 10.54 -12.06
C VAL A 277 -19.17 11.67 -12.08
N ASN A 278 -19.64 12.91 -11.98
CA ASN A 278 -18.78 14.08 -11.81
C ASN A 278 -18.37 14.20 -10.33
N ILE A 279 -17.10 13.98 -10.01
CA ILE A 279 -16.61 14.08 -8.63
C ILE A 279 -15.98 15.46 -8.42
N VAL A 280 -16.52 16.21 -7.46
CA VAL A 280 -16.00 17.51 -7.02
C VAL A 280 -15.44 17.36 -5.62
N ARG A 281 -14.12 17.55 -5.48
CA ARG A 281 -13.44 17.54 -4.19
C ARG A 281 -13.70 18.84 -3.44
N PHE A 282 -13.92 18.75 -2.13
CA PHE A 282 -14.02 19.91 -1.24
C PHE A 282 -13.39 19.58 0.12
N SER A 283 -12.97 20.60 0.87
CA SER A 283 -12.42 20.43 2.21
C SER A 283 -13.44 20.83 3.28
N PRO A 284 -13.96 19.89 4.07
CA PRO A 284 -14.70 20.21 5.30
C PRO A 284 -13.95 21.14 6.27
N LEU A 285 -12.63 21.07 6.32
CA LEU A 285 -11.80 21.93 7.16
C LEU A 285 -11.72 23.37 6.63
N HIS A 286 -11.42 23.54 5.35
CA HIS A 286 -10.96 24.82 4.79
C HIS A 286 -12.05 25.53 3.97
N ASP A 287 -12.93 24.79 3.30
CA ASP A 287 -13.96 25.37 2.45
C ASP A 287 -15.16 25.85 3.28
N ARG A 288 -15.76 26.95 2.85
CA ARG A 288 -16.92 27.55 3.53
C ARG A 288 -18.26 27.19 2.89
N VAL A 289 -18.22 26.61 1.69
CA VAL A 289 -19.39 26.35 0.85
C VAL A 289 -19.26 24.96 0.27
N LEU A 290 -20.33 24.17 0.41
CA LEU A 290 -20.42 22.87 -0.24
C LEU A 290 -20.68 23.04 -1.75
N PRO A 291 -20.01 22.28 -2.63
CA PRO A 291 -20.35 22.25 -4.05
C PRO A 291 -21.80 21.83 -4.29
N ASP A 292 -22.40 22.31 -5.38
CA ASP A 292 -23.70 21.81 -5.84
C ASP A 292 -23.57 20.33 -6.22
N CYS A 293 -24.35 19.47 -5.55
CA CYS A 293 -24.18 18.03 -5.65
C CYS A 293 -25.47 17.26 -5.30
N GLN A 294 -25.56 16.04 -5.83
CA GLN A 294 -26.63 15.08 -5.54
C GLN A 294 -26.21 14.08 -4.46
N MET A 295 -24.94 14.05 -4.07
CA MET A 295 -24.41 13.17 -3.03
C MET A 295 -23.20 13.82 -2.36
N ILE A 296 -23.04 13.60 -1.06
CA ILE A 296 -21.83 13.91 -0.30
C ILE A 296 -21.22 12.60 0.16
N TRP A 297 -19.92 12.42 -0.09
CA TRP A 297 -19.14 11.33 0.48
C TRP A 297 -18.12 11.90 1.46
N LEU A 298 -18.35 11.62 2.75
CA LEU A 298 -17.39 11.83 3.82
C LEU A 298 -16.67 10.49 4.06
N GLY A 299 -15.43 10.38 3.60
CA GLY A 299 -14.63 9.17 3.75
C GLY A 299 -14.11 8.94 5.16
N GLY A 300 -13.18 8.00 5.29
CA GLY A 300 -12.44 7.83 6.53
C GLY A 300 -11.32 8.85 6.68
N GLY A 301 -10.66 8.78 7.82
CA GLY A 301 -9.53 9.64 8.20
C GLY A 301 -9.46 9.71 9.71
N TYR A 302 -8.90 10.79 10.23
CA TYR A 302 -8.84 11.08 11.67
C TYR A 302 -9.56 12.40 12.00
N PRO A 303 -10.86 12.54 11.68
CA PRO A 303 -11.59 13.79 11.90
C PRO A 303 -11.62 14.23 13.37
N GLU A 304 -11.45 13.30 14.31
CA GLU A 304 -11.33 13.58 15.74
C GLU A 304 -10.13 14.46 16.09
N LEU A 305 -9.03 14.39 15.33
CA LEU A 305 -7.87 15.25 15.52
C LEU A 305 -8.15 16.71 15.13
N TYR A 306 -9.16 16.91 14.29
CA TYR A 306 -9.57 18.21 13.77
C TYR A 306 -10.97 18.63 14.25
N ALA A 307 -11.49 17.99 15.29
CA ALA A 307 -12.86 18.20 15.75
C ALA A 307 -13.15 19.67 16.10
N ALA A 308 -12.17 20.37 16.69
CA ALA A 308 -12.29 21.80 17.01
C ALA A 308 -12.40 22.67 15.75
N ASP A 309 -11.55 22.42 14.75
CA ASP A 309 -11.54 23.17 13.49
C ASP A 309 -12.79 22.90 12.65
N LEU A 310 -13.20 21.62 12.57
CA LEU A 310 -14.46 21.22 11.93
C LEU A 310 -15.67 21.88 12.61
N ALA A 311 -15.69 21.93 13.95
CA ALA A 311 -16.75 22.60 14.70
C ALA A 311 -16.75 24.12 14.50
N ALA A 312 -15.57 24.72 14.33
CA ALA A 312 -15.43 26.14 14.06
C ALA A 312 -15.92 26.54 12.65
N ASN A 313 -15.93 25.61 11.69
CA ASN A 313 -16.46 25.83 10.34
C ASN A 313 -18.01 25.79 10.32
N THR A 314 -18.63 26.74 11.02
CA THR A 314 -20.09 26.84 11.14
C THR A 314 -20.81 27.05 9.81
N MET A 315 -20.13 27.57 8.77
CA MET A 315 -20.70 27.70 7.44
C MET A 315 -20.87 26.33 6.78
N MET A 316 -19.82 25.52 6.76
CA MET A 316 -19.90 24.15 6.22
C MET A 316 -20.93 23.30 6.98
N LEU A 317 -20.97 23.39 8.32
CA LEU A 317 -21.97 22.67 9.13
C LEU A 317 -23.41 23.05 8.78
N LYS A 318 -23.68 24.33 8.47
CA LYS A 318 -25.00 24.77 8.00
C LYS A 318 -25.36 24.16 6.64
N HIS A 319 -24.40 24.07 5.72
CA HIS A 319 -24.60 23.39 4.43
C HIS A 319 -24.88 21.90 4.61
N PHE A 320 -24.15 21.20 5.49
CA PHE A 320 -24.46 19.79 5.79
C PHE A 320 -25.84 19.60 6.41
N ALA A 321 -26.25 20.48 7.32
CA ALA A 321 -27.57 20.42 7.95
C ALA A 321 -28.71 20.70 6.95
N SER A 322 -28.52 21.63 6.01
CA SER A 322 -29.52 21.90 4.97
C SER A 322 -29.67 20.70 4.03
N CYS A 323 -28.58 20.06 3.61
CA CYS A 323 -28.62 18.83 2.81
C CYS A 323 -29.31 17.69 3.56
N ALA A 324 -29.01 17.47 4.84
CA ALA A 324 -29.60 16.39 5.64
C ALA A 324 -31.11 16.58 5.91
N SER A 325 -31.59 17.83 5.95
CA SER A 325 -33.00 18.13 6.21
C SER A 325 -33.88 18.03 4.96
N ALA A 326 -33.30 18.06 3.75
CA ALA A 326 -34.00 17.82 2.49
C ALA A 326 -34.34 16.33 2.33
N ARG A 327 -35.48 15.87 2.84
CA ARG A 327 -35.92 14.47 2.67
C ARG A 327 -36.34 14.17 1.22
N ARG A 328 -35.66 13.20 0.60
CA ARG A 328 -36.14 12.23 -0.42
C ARG A 328 -37.11 12.81 -1.47
N GLY A 329 -36.56 13.54 -2.43
CA GLY A 329 -37.26 13.96 -3.63
C GLY A 329 -36.28 14.15 -4.77
N ASP A 330 -35.22 14.94 -4.56
CA ASP A 330 -34.29 15.29 -5.65
C ASP A 330 -32.82 15.58 -5.25
N LEU A 331 -32.40 15.62 -3.97
CA LEU A 331 -31.01 16.01 -3.64
C LEU A 331 -30.43 15.33 -2.37
N CYS A 332 -29.15 14.94 -2.51
CA CYS A 332 -28.11 14.78 -1.49
C CYS A 332 -28.28 13.70 -0.39
N GLY A 333 -27.88 12.47 -0.69
CA GLY A 333 -27.55 11.48 0.35
C GLY A 333 -26.18 11.73 0.97
N VAL A 334 -26.07 11.62 2.30
CA VAL A 334 -24.77 11.58 3.01
C VAL A 334 -24.41 10.11 3.22
N TRP A 335 -23.34 9.66 2.60
CA TRP A 335 -22.79 8.33 2.85
C TRP A 335 -21.61 8.44 3.82
N ARG A 336 -21.68 7.70 4.93
CA ARG A 336 -20.57 7.54 5.89
C ARG A 336 -20.07 6.12 5.75
N SER A 337 -18.77 5.96 5.51
CA SER A 337 -18.12 4.67 5.67
C SER A 337 -17.81 4.45 7.16
N ASP A 338 -18.70 3.77 7.88
CA ASP A 338 -18.38 3.31 9.23
C ASP A 338 -17.40 2.12 9.12
N VAL A 339 -16.11 2.39 9.36
CA VAL A 339 -15.10 1.37 9.63
C VAL A 339 -14.43 1.71 10.96
N SER A 340 -15.22 1.91 12.01
CA SER A 340 -14.72 1.85 13.39
C SER A 340 -14.82 0.42 13.87
N GLY A 341 -13.73 -0.34 13.74
CA GLY A 341 -13.53 -1.56 14.49
C GLY A 341 -13.28 -1.23 15.96
N GLU A 342 -14.34 -0.86 16.70
CA GLU A 342 -14.29 -0.87 18.16
C GLU A 342 -14.39 -2.31 18.64
N HIS A 343 -13.23 -2.92 18.91
CA HIS A 343 -13.15 -4.03 19.85
C HIS A 343 -13.31 -3.47 21.27
N SER A 344 -14.55 -3.30 21.71
CA SER A 344 -14.84 -3.23 23.15
C SER A 344 -14.87 -4.66 23.69
N GLY A 345 -13.75 -5.04 24.31
CA GLY A 345 -13.73 -6.16 25.24
C GLY A 345 -14.59 -5.83 26.46
N GLY A 346 -15.54 -6.72 26.73
CA GLY A 346 -16.42 -6.76 27.89
C GLY A 346 -17.24 -8.03 27.85
#